data_AF-A0A3D4HZ52-F1
#
_entry.id   AF-A0A3D4HZ52-F1
#
_cell.length_a   1.000
_cell.length_b   1.000
_cell.length_c   1.000
_cell.angle_alpha   90.00
_cell.angle_beta   90.00
_cell.angle_gamma   90.00
#
_symmetry.space_group_name_H-M   'P 1'
#
loop_
_entity.id
_entity.type
_entity.pdbx_description
1 polymer ?
#
loop_
_entity_poly.entity_id
_entity_poly.type
_entity_poly.pdbx_seq_one_letter_code
_entity_poly.pdbx_strand_id
1 'polypeptide(L)'
;MDENYQPIGLEPRRVSSGGEDRVFAALSYISILFVVPLILKHDNDDIYFHAKQGMVLFLSEVVVWFVLFMLESFIVALLPRISFSITSWLGALAWLLFVGLSIAGVYNAIRGKRWEMPILGKIAKSVEI
;
A
#
# COMPACT_ATOMS: atom_id res chain seq x y z
N MET A 1 -47.15 20.65 0.42
CA MET A 1 -45.73 20.30 0.26
C MET A 1 -45.72 19.05 -0.59
N ASP A 2 -44.99 19.07 -1.70
CA ASP A 2 -44.89 17.92 -2.61
C ASP A 2 -44.28 16.72 -1.86
N GLU A 3 -45.00 15.60 -1.80
CA GLU A 3 -44.56 14.36 -1.15
C GLU A 3 -43.35 13.70 -1.85
N ASN A 4 -42.88 14.24 -2.99
CA ASN A 4 -41.70 13.79 -3.72
C ASN A 4 -40.45 14.69 -3.56
N TYR A 5 -40.41 15.60 -2.58
CA TYR A 5 -39.18 16.34 -2.31
C TYR A 5 -38.11 15.45 -1.65
N GLN A 6 -37.24 14.86 -2.47
CA GLN A 6 -35.95 14.32 -2.02
C GLN A 6 -34.98 15.51 -1.85
N PRO A 7 -34.49 15.81 -0.63
CA PRO A 7 -33.53 16.88 -0.46
C PRO A 7 -32.27 16.55 -1.26
N ILE A 8 -31.78 17.52 -2.04
CA ILE A 8 -30.45 17.48 -2.67
C ILE A 8 -29.39 17.70 -1.57
N GLY A 9 -29.37 16.80 -0.60
CA GLY A 9 -28.39 16.73 0.46
C GLY A 9 -27.30 15.78 0.04
N LEU A 10 -26.06 16.25 -0.01
CA LEU A 10 -24.84 15.49 -0.21
C LEU A 10 -24.98 14.09 0.42
N GLU A 11 -25.16 13.06 -0.40
CA GLU A 11 -25.03 11.69 0.11
C GLU A 11 -23.67 11.63 0.82
N PRO A 12 -23.58 11.14 2.06
CA PRO A 12 -22.29 10.91 2.69
C PRO A 12 -21.48 10.07 1.70
N ARG A 13 -20.33 10.61 1.26
CA ARG A 13 -19.40 10.00 0.31
C ARG A 13 -19.38 8.50 0.56
N ARG A 14 -19.97 7.71 -0.35
CA ARG A 14 -20.30 6.31 -0.11
C ARG A 14 -19.05 5.56 0.30
N VAL A 15 -19.01 5.12 1.57
CA VAL A 15 -18.06 4.11 2.05
C VAL A 15 -18.11 2.94 1.05
N SER A 16 -16.99 2.63 0.37
CA SER A 16 -16.84 1.57 -0.66
C SER A 16 -18.05 0.62 -0.80
N SER A 17 -19.02 1.00 -1.63
CA SER A 17 -20.38 0.43 -1.55
C SER A 17 -20.55 -0.83 -2.41
N GLY A 18 -19.58 -1.16 -3.26
CA GLY A 18 -19.58 -2.35 -4.12
C GLY A 18 -18.44 -3.34 -3.84
N GLY A 19 -18.64 -4.60 -4.26
CA GLY A 19 -17.57 -5.60 -4.25
C GLY A 19 -16.38 -5.21 -5.14
N GLU A 20 -16.64 -4.52 -6.25
CA GLU A 20 -15.62 -3.99 -7.16
C GLU A 20 -14.68 -3.00 -6.46
N ASP A 21 -15.22 -2.01 -5.74
CA ASP A 21 -14.43 -1.00 -5.03
C ASP A 21 -13.44 -1.64 -4.04
N ARG A 22 -13.89 -2.69 -3.36
CA ARG A 22 -13.07 -3.46 -2.41
C ARG A 22 -11.96 -4.22 -3.12
N VAL A 23 -12.20 -4.72 -4.33
CA VAL A 23 -11.16 -5.35 -5.15
C VAL A 23 -10.11 -4.33 -5.56
N PHE A 24 -10.51 -3.15 -6.06
CA PHE A 24 -9.56 -2.08 -6.39
C PHE A 24 -8.75 -1.60 -5.18
N ALA A 25 -9.40 -1.44 -4.03
CA ALA A 25 -8.72 -1.10 -2.79
C ALA A 25 -7.72 -2.19 -2.36
N ALA A 26 -8.09 -3.47 -2.48
CA ALA A 26 -7.20 -4.59 -2.13
C ALA A 26 -6.01 -4.72 -3.11
N LEU A 27 -6.26 -4.55 -4.41
CA LEU A 27 -5.22 -4.55 -5.46
C LEU A 27 -4.12 -3.53 -5.18
N SER A 28 -4.46 -2.42 -4.50
CA SER A 28 -3.49 -1.41 -4.12
C SER A 28 -2.32 -1.95 -3.30
N TYR A 29 -2.53 -3.01 -2.52
CA TYR A 29 -1.51 -3.59 -1.65
C TYR A 29 -0.70 -4.71 -2.32
N ILE A 30 -0.96 -5.00 -3.60
CA ILE A 30 -0.26 -6.04 -4.36
C ILE A 30 0.81 -5.40 -5.23
N SER A 31 1.99 -5.16 -4.63
CA SER A 31 3.18 -4.68 -5.33
C SER A 31 2.86 -3.49 -6.26
N ILE A 32 3.29 -3.52 -7.52
CA ILE A 32 3.08 -2.47 -8.52
C ILE A 32 1.61 -2.22 -8.89
N LEU A 33 0.69 -3.11 -8.52
CA LEU A 33 -0.72 -3.00 -8.94
C LEU A 33 -1.44 -1.79 -8.35
N PHE A 34 -0.87 -1.08 -7.37
CA PHE A 34 -1.37 0.22 -6.90
C PHE A 34 -1.59 1.24 -8.03
N VAL A 35 -0.83 1.14 -9.12
CA VAL A 35 -0.96 2.03 -10.28
C VAL A 35 -2.36 1.92 -10.91
N VAL A 36 -2.95 0.73 -10.91
CA VAL A 36 -4.27 0.47 -11.51
C VAL A 36 -5.38 1.29 -10.84
N PRO A 37 -5.64 1.18 -9.52
CA PRO A 37 -6.61 2.03 -8.84
C PRO A 37 -6.20 3.50 -8.82
N LEU A 38 -4.90 3.82 -8.80
CA LEU A 38 -4.43 5.21 -8.82
C LEU A 38 -4.82 5.94 -10.11
N ILE A 39 -4.83 5.25 -11.26
CA ILE A 39 -5.22 5.84 -12.55
C ILE A 39 -6.74 5.71 -12.76
N LEU A 40 -7.29 4.51 -12.58
CA LEU A 40 -8.66 4.19 -12.99
C LEU A 40 -9.75 4.58 -11.98
N LYS A 41 -9.38 4.84 -10.72
CA LYS A 41 -10.33 5.12 -9.62
C LYS A 41 -9.89 6.33 -8.78
N HIS A 42 -9.21 7.30 -9.40
CA HIS A 42 -8.67 8.50 -8.73
C HIS A 42 -9.75 9.44 -8.17
N ASP A 43 -10.96 9.36 -8.70
CA ASP A 43 -12.15 10.10 -8.27
C ASP A 43 -12.81 9.52 -6.99
N ASN A 44 -12.45 8.30 -6.62
CA ASN A 44 -12.95 7.65 -5.41
C ASN A 44 -11.94 7.78 -4.27
N ASP A 45 -12.18 8.73 -3.35
CA ASP A 45 -11.30 8.99 -2.20
C ASP A 45 -10.95 7.76 -1.34
N ASP A 46 -11.85 6.78 -1.23
CA ASP A 46 -11.61 5.58 -0.43
C ASP A 46 -10.63 4.64 -1.15
N ILE A 47 -10.85 4.39 -2.44
CA ILE A 47 -9.93 3.60 -3.26
C ILE A 47 -8.58 4.32 -3.39
N TYR A 48 -8.61 5.63 -3.63
CA TYR A 48 -7.43 6.46 -3.76
C TYR A 48 -6.59 6.50 -2.47
N PHE A 49 -7.23 6.46 -1.30
CA PHE A 49 -6.53 6.28 -0.02
C PHE A 49 -5.74 4.96 0.04
N HIS A 50 -6.36 3.85 -0.34
CA HIS A 50 -5.68 2.55 -0.39
C HIS A 50 -4.57 2.54 -1.45
N ALA A 51 -4.81 3.16 -2.61
CA ALA A 51 -3.84 3.29 -3.70
C ALA A 51 -2.57 4.05 -3.27
N LYS A 52 -2.72 5.20 -2.59
CA LYS A 52 -1.58 5.97 -2.07
C LYS A 52 -0.80 5.21 -1.01
N GLN A 53 -1.49 4.50 -0.11
CA GLN A 53 -0.83 3.70 0.91
C GLN A 53 -0.10 2.49 0.31
N GLY A 54 -0.69 1.85 -0.71
CA GLY A 54 -0.08 0.80 -1.51
C GLY A 54 1.15 1.25 -2.28
N MET A 55 1.10 2.43 -2.88
CA MET A 55 2.25 3.07 -3.53
C MET A 55 3.41 3.25 -2.55
N VAL A 56 3.17 3.85 -1.38
CA VAL A 56 4.22 4.05 -0.38
C VAL A 56 4.78 2.73 0.13
N LEU A 57 3.94 1.71 0.32
CA LEU A 57 4.39 0.36 0.67
C LEU A 57 5.35 -0.19 -0.39
N PHE A 58 4.96 -0.18 -1.66
CA PHE A 58 5.78 -0.68 -2.76
C PHE A 58 7.08 0.11 -2.94
N LEU A 59 7.04 1.43 -2.90
CA LEU A 59 8.23 2.26 -3.02
C LEU A 59 9.19 2.04 -1.85
N SER A 60 8.66 1.89 -0.63
CA SER A 60 9.48 1.55 0.55
C SER A 60 10.13 0.17 0.39
N GLU A 61 9.40 -0.80 -0.15
CA GLU A 61 9.91 -2.14 -0.45
C GLU A 61 11.07 -2.07 -1.46
N VAL A 62 10.90 -1.35 -2.58
CA VAL A 62 11.95 -1.15 -3.59
C VAL A 62 13.21 -0.52 -2.98
N VAL A 63 13.05 0.51 -2.15
CA VAL A 63 14.18 1.19 -1.49
C VAL A 63 14.91 0.24 -0.55
N VAL A 64 14.19 -0.53 0.27
CA VAL A 64 14.81 -1.47 1.21
C VAL A 64 15.58 -2.57 0.47
N TRP A 65 14.98 -3.18 -0.56
CA TRP A 65 15.67 -4.21 -1.34
C TRP A 65 16.90 -3.67 -2.07
N PHE A 66 16.81 -2.46 -2.61
CA PHE A 66 17.95 -1.80 -3.24
C PHE A 66 19.10 -1.57 -2.25
N VAL A 67 18.80 -1.08 -1.04
CA VAL A 67 19.81 -0.87 0.01
C VAL A 67 20.45 -2.18 0.46
N LEU A 68 19.66 -3.24 0.68
CA LEU A 68 20.17 -4.55 1.05
C LEU A 68 21.07 -5.14 -0.03
N PHE A 69 20.68 -5.01 -1.30
CA PHE A 69 21.47 -5.45 -2.45
C PHE A 69 22.82 -4.70 -2.55
N MET A 70 22.81 -3.38 -2.35
CA MET A 70 24.04 -2.58 -2.33
C MET A 70 24.97 -2.98 -1.18
N LEU A 71 24.40 -3.21 0.02
CA LEU A 71 25.16 -3.65 1.19
C LEU A 71 25.79 -5.03 0.96
N GLU A 72 25.03 -5.99 0.44
CA GLU A 72 25.54 -7.32 0.09
C GLU A 72 26.66 -7.23 -0.94
N SER A 73 26.44 -6.48 -2.02
CA SER A 73 27.46 -6.28 -3.08
C SER A 73 28.77 -5.70 -2.50
N PHE A 74 28.68 -4.75 -1.59
CA PHE A 74 29.84 -4.16 -0.91
C PHE A 74 30.56 -5.18 -0.02
N ILE A 75 29.84 -5.97 0.76
CA ILE A 75 30.41 -7.01 1.65
C ILE A 75 31.12 -8.09 0.83
N VAL A 76 30.49 -8.59 -0.24
CA VAL A 76 31.08 -9.59 -1.15
C VAL A 76 32.39 -9.07 -1.73
N ALA A 77 32.42 -7.81 -2.16
CA ALA A 77 33.61 -7.20 -2.75
C ALA A 77 34.77 -7.08 -1.75
N LEU A 78 34.49 -6.77 -0.48
CA LEU A 78 35.51 -6.60 0.55
C LEU A 78 35.97 -7.94 1.16
N LEU A 79 35.05 -8.88 1.37
CA LEU A 79 35.28 -10.14 2.08
C LEU A 79 34.65 -11.34 1.34
N PRO A 80 35.20 -11.73 0.18
CA PRO A 80 34.58 -12.73 -0.71
C PRO A 80 34.41 -14.13 -0.11
N ARG A 81 35.07 -14.44 1.02
CA ARG A 81 34.96 -15.74 1.71
C ARG A 81 33.99 -15.75 2.90
N ILE A 82 33.40 -14.61 3.29
CA ILE A 82 32.60 -14.46 4.53
C ILE A 82 31.12 -14.08 4.26
N SER A 83 30.73 -13.92 3.00
CA SER A 83 29.52 -13.16 2.63
C SER A 83 28.14 -13.71 3.06
N PHE A 84 28.00 -14.88 3.70
CA PHE A 84 26.77 -15.65 3.53
C PHE A 84 25.81 -15.72 4.74
N SER A 85 25.56 -14.66 5.51
CA SER A 85 24.50 -14.81 6.53
C SER A 85 23.68 -13.56 6.86
N ILE A 86 24.32 -12.45 7.24
CA ILE A 86 23.55 -11.38 7.91
C ILE A 86 22.55 -10.65 7.00
N THR A 87 22.91 -10.42 5.73
CA THR A 87 22.02 -9.78 4.75
C THR A 87 20.82 -10.66 4.40
N SER A 88 21.00 -11.99 4.35
CA SER A 88 19.92 -12.94 4.12
C SER A 88 18.89 -12.93 5.25
N TRP A 89 19.33 -12.91 6.52
CA TRP A 89 18.43 -12.82 7.66
C TRP A 89 17.65 -11.49 7.68
N LEU A 90 18.34 -10.37 7.40
CA LEU A 90 17.69 -9.05 7.32
C LEU A 90 16.68 -8.99 6.16
N GLY A 91 17.02 -9.55 5.01
CA GLY A 91 16.12 -9.67 3.86
C GLY A 91 14.88 -10.50 4.18
N ALA A 92 15.03 -11.63 4.87
CA ALA A 92 13.89 -12.45 5.30
C ALA A 92 12.97 -11.68 6.27
N LEU A 93 13.54 -10.95 7.23
CA LEU A 93 12.75 -10.15 8.18
C LEU A 93 12.03 -8.98 7.47
N ALA A 94 12.70 -8.28 6.57
CA ALA A 94 12.11 -7.22 5.76
C ALA A 94 10.97 -7.77 4.90
N TRP A 95 11.16 -8.91 4.24
CA TRP A 95 10.14 -9.58 3.45
C TRP A 95 8.91 -9.92 4.30
N LEU A 96 9.10 -10.53 5.47
CA LEU A 96 8.00 -10.84 6.39
C LEU A 96 7.23 -9.59 6.82
N LEU A 97 7.94 -8.50 7.09
CA LEU A 97 7.32 -7.22 7.44
C LEU A 97 6.47 -6.67 6.28
N PHE A 98 7.03 -6.57 5.07
CA PHE A 98 6.30 -6.03 3.91
C PHE A 98 5.10 -6.88 3.52
N VAL A 99 5.25 -8.21 3.52
CA VAL A 99 4.14 -9.14 3.27
C VAL A 99 3.07 -9.02 4.36
N GLY A 100 3.47 -8.94 5.63
CA GLY A 100 2.53 -8.75 6.74
C GLY A 100 1.73 -7.45 6.60
N LEU A 101 2.39 -6.34 6.24
CA LEU A 101 1.75 -5.05 5.99
C LEU A 101 0.84 -5.07 4.76
N SER A 102 1.25 -5.76 3.68
CA SER A 102 0.42 -5.97 2.49
C SER A 102 -0.85 -6.76 2.83
N ILE A 103 -0.73 -7.89 3.52
CA ILE A 103 -1.87 -8.71 3.95
C ILE A 103 -2.82 -7.91 4.85
N ALA A 104 -2.28 -7.15 5.82
CA ALA A 104 -3.09 -6.29 6.68
C ALA A 104 -3.82 -5.20 5.87
N GLY A 105 -3.17 -4.63 4.86
CA GLY A 105 -3.77 -3.69 3.92
C GLY A 105 -4.94 -4.31 3.14
N VAL A 106 -4.70 -5.45 2.50
CA VAL A 106 -5.72 -6.24 1.78
C VAL A 106 -6.90 -6.58 2.69
N TYR A 107 -6.63 -7.10 3.89
CA TYR A 107 -7.66 -7.48 4.86
C TYR A 107 -8.57 -6.30 5.22
N ASN A 108 -7.99 -5.12 5.48
CA ASN A 108 -8.78 -3.93 5.80
C ASN A 108 -9.53 -3.37 4.59
N ALA A 109 -8.92 -3.40 3.40
CA ALA A 109 -9.57 -2.99 2.15
C ALA A 109 -10.81 -3.83 1.82
N ILE A 110 -10.72 -5.16 1.95
CA ILE A 110 -11.86 -6.07 1.72
C ILE A 110 -13.01 -5.80 2.72
N ARG A 111 -12.69 -5.31 3.92
CA ARG A 111 -13.68 -4.92 4.94
C ARG A 111 -14.18 -3.49 4.79
N GLY A 112 -13.74 -2.75 3.77
CA GLY A 112 -14.11 -1.35 3.55
C GLY A 112 -13.59 -0.41 4.65
N LYS A 113 -12.49 -0.78 5.31
CA LYS A 113 -11.91 0.01 6.41
C LYS A 113 -10.69 0.77 5.90
N ARG A 114 -10.69 2.09 6.07
CA ARG A 114 -9.52 2.96 5.86
C ARG A 114 -8.52 2.77 7.00
N TRP A 115 -7.79 1.66 6.94
CA TRP A 115 -6.73 1.38 7.90
C TRP A 115 -5.45 2.14 7.53
N GLU A 116 -5.00 2.98 8.44
CA GLU A 116 -3.73 3.68 8.31
C GLU A 116 -2.58 2.79 8.74
N MET A 117 -1.69 2.49 7.79
CA MET A 117 -0.54 1.65 8.05
C MET A 117 0.40 2.35 9.05
N PRO A 118 0.94 1.62 10.05
CA PRO A 118 1.95 2.17 10.95
C PRO A 118 3.15 2.70 10.16
N ILE A 119 3.60 3.91 10.50
CA ILE A 119 4.72 4.63 9.85
C ILE A 119 4.40 5.03 8.40
N LEU A 120 4.18 4.06 7.51
CA LEU A 120 3.98 4.29 6.07
C LEU A 120 2.67 5.01 5.75
N GLY A 121 1.61 4.83 6.54
CA GLY A 121 0.34 5.54 6.35
C GLY A 121 0.46 7.05 6.59
N LYS A 122 1.36 7.48 7.48
CA LYS A 122 1.66 8.90 7.69
C LYS A 122 2.38 9.51 6.50
N ILE A 123 3.33 8.77 5.92
CA ILE A 123 4.04 9.17 4.70
C ILE A 123 3.05 9.25 3.52
N ALA A 124 2.17 8.27 3.36
CA ALA A 124 1.16 8.26 2.31
C ALA A 124 0.23 9.49 2.34
N LYS A 125 -0.11 9.99 3.54
CA LYS A 125 -0.90 11.22 3.69
C LYS A 125 -0.15 12.48 3.23
N SER A 126 1.17 12.53 3.40
CA SER A 126 1.99 13.67 3.01
C SER A 126 2.37 13.71 1.53
N VAL A 127 2.19 12.62 0.78
CA VAL A 127 2.47 12.64 -0.66
C VAL A 127 1.34 13.38 -1.38
N GLU A 128 1.67 14.45 -2.09
CA GLU A 128 0.77 15.12 -3.03
C GLU A 128 1.01 14.55 -4.43
N ILE A 129 -0.04 14.00 -5.04
CA ILE A 129 -0.06 13.36 -6.37
C ILE A 129 -1.43 13.56 -7.00
#